data_AF-A0A3M6UZV1-F1
#
_entry.id   AF-A0A3M6UZV1-F1
#
_cell.length_a   1.000
_cell.length_b   1.000
_cell.length_c   1.000
_cell.angle_alpha   90.00
_cell.angle_beta   90.00
_cell.angle_gamma   90.00
#
_symmetry.space_group_name_H-M   'P 1'
#
loop_
_entity.id
_entity.type
_entity.pdbx_description
1 polymer ?
#
loop_
_entity_poly.entity_id
_entity_poly.type
_entity_poly.pdbx_seq_one_letter_code
_entity_poly.pdbx_strand_id
1 'polypeptide(L)'
;MWLKDNRLIEKGRNRFLFIQSINKSQAGSYMCVSMSQFGDHSPSFTAVDVLFTPINDRDFTSYICLATNKIAIDSVTFTLHEKDGRESLTKYLSITAGLAVIAIFALFIKRYMAKRSRGQTNQRTREEADELQMVSLRSQATCNEFFPNGACNVSSSGDPEWEIPRARLNVEKVIGRGAFGVVSRGLAFDLPGKPGWTVVAVKSVQDDASEKEKADLLSEMSLLKHLDPHPHVIRLYGCVTTEARPLVVVEYAQYGDLLGYLRKSRGVRDNYYSDPSVEPRTSLTSKQLLRFAWQISDGMDYLSKKKIIHRDLAARNVLVGDEDVCKITDFGMARDVWAEDIYVRTHEGRLPIKWTAPEALFGSGAYTTRSDV
;
A
#
# COMPACT_ATOMS: atom_id res chain seq x y z
N MET A 1 -23.54 -37.07 -55.57
CA MET A 1 -22.37 -36.22 -55.94
C MET A 1 -22.85 -34.80 -56.10
N TRP A 2 -22.02 -33.83 -55.77
CA TRP A 2 -22.38 -32.41 -55.79
C TRP A 2 -21.62 -31.68 -56.89
N LEU A 3 -22.36 -30.90 -57.68
CA LEU A 3 -21.85 -30.09 -58.76
C LEU A 3 -22.09 -28.61 -58.44
N LYS A 4 -21.18 -27.73 -58.84
CA LYS A 4 -21.37 -26.28 -58.92
C LYS A 4 -21.14 -25.85 -60.36
N ASP A 5 -22.13 -25.19 -60.97
CA ASP A 5 -22.11 -24.78 -62.38
C ASP A 5 -21.67 -25.93 -63.30
N ASN A 6 -22.27 -27.11 -63.07
CA ASN A 6 -21.98 -28.38 -63.74
C ASN A 6 -20.55 -28.92 -63.58
N ARG A 7 -19.74 -28.38 -62.67
CA ARG A 7 -18.41 -28.91 -62.32
C ARG A 7 -18.44 -29.65 -60.99
N LEU A 8 -17.78 -30.81 -60.93
CA LEU A 8 -17.71 -31.65 -59.73
C LEU A 8 -16.96 -30.94 -58.61
N ILE A 9 -17.65 -30.72 -57.49
CA ILE A 9 -17.08 -30.12 -56.28
C ILE A 9 -16.91 -31.14 -55.15
N GLU A 10 -17.80 -32.13 -55.05
CA GLU A 10 -17.68 -33.18 -54.02
C GLU A 10 -18.25 -34.53 -54.50
N LYS A 11 -17.51 -35.62 -54.23
CA LYS A 11 -17.92 -37.00 -54.55
C LYS A 11 -17.82 -37.88 -53.30
N GLY A 12 -18.97 -38.28 -52.77
CA GLY A 12 -19.07 -39.14 -51.59
C GLY A 12 -20.51 -39.56 -51.28
N ARG A 13 -20.70 -40.36 -50.23
CA ARG A 13 -22.03 -40.77 -49.72
C ARG A 13 -22.70 -39.71 -48.82
N ASN A 14 -22.07 -38.54 -48.67
CA ASN A 14 -22.57 -37.46 -47.82
C ASN A 14 -23.87 -36.89 -48.38
N ARG A 15 -24.90 -36.86 -47.52
CA ARG A 15 -26.23 -36.36 -47.86
C ARG A 15 -26.34 -34.84 -47.84
N PHE A 16 -25.33 -34.15 -47.33
CA PHE A 16 -25.32 -32.70 -47.12
C PHE A 16 -24.05 -32.08 -47.70
N LEU A 17 -24.17 -30.87 -48.26
CA LEU A 17 -23.06 -30.04 -48.71
C LEU A 17 -22.91 -28.86 -47.74
N PHE A 18 -21.71 -28.69 -47.16
CA PHE A 18 -21.41 -27.60 -46.25
C PHE A 18 -20.51 -26.57 -46.94
N ILE A 19 -20.97 -25.32 -47.06
CA ILE A 19 -20.19 -24.22 -47.63
C ILE A 19 -19.72 -23.32 -46.48
N GLN A 20 -18.40 -23.25 -46.27
CA GLN A 20 -17.78 -22.37 -45.28
C GLN A 20 -17.29 -21.08 -45.93
N SER A 21 -17.32 -19.96 -45.19
CA SER A 21 -16.81 -18.65 -45.62
C SER A 21 -17.47 -18.11 -46.91
N ILE A 22 -18.80 -18.02 -46.89
CA ILE A 22 -19.64 -17.54 -48.01
C ILE A 22 -19.19 -16.14 -48.44
N ASN A 23 -18.74 -16.03 -49.70
CA ASN A 23 -18.36 -14.78 -50.34
C ASN A 23 -18.87 -14.76 -51.79
N LYS A 24 -18.70 -13.65 -52.52
CA LYS A 24 -19.24 -13.47 -53.89
C LYS A 24 -18.85 -14.59 -54.86
N SER A 25 -17.67 -15.22 -54.70
CA SER A 25 -17.23 -16.33 -55.56
C SER A 25 -18.01 -17.63 -55.34
N GLN A 26 -18.77 -17.73 -54.25
CA GLN A 26 -19.59 -18.90 -53.91
C GLN A 26 -21.01 -18.84 -54.48
N ALA A 27 -21.41 -17.74 -55.13
CA ALA A 27 -22.62 -17.72 -55.93
C ALA A 27 -22.50 -18.68 -57.13
N GLY A 28 -23.62 -19.23 -57.58
CA GLY A 28 -23.68 -20.22 -58.67
C GLY A 28 -24.79 -21.24 -58.49
N SER A 29 -24.96 -22.12 -59.48
CA SER A 29 -25.97 -23.18 -59.45
C SER A 29 -25.39 -24.46 -58.88
N TYR A 30 -26.00 -24.97 -57.81
CA TYR A 30 -25.58 -26.19 -57.14
C TYR A 30 -26.56 -27.32 -57.41
N MET A 31 -26.03 -28.49 -57.78
CA MET A 31 -26.83 -29.65 -58.11
C MET A 31 -26.37 -30.89 -57.37
N CYS A 32 -27.32 -31.58 -56.74
CA CYS A 32 -27.08 -32.93 -56.22
C CYS A 32 -27.56 -33.95 -57.24
N VAL A 33 -26.66 -34.86 -57.63
CA VAL A 33 -26.97 -35.99 -58.49
C VAL A 33 -26.79 -37.28 -57.68
N SER A 34 -27.88 -38.01 -57.48
CA SER A 34 -27.86 -39.38 -56.95
C SER A 34 -27.73 -40.36 -58.13
N MET A 35 -26.80 -41.31 -58.02
CA MET A 35 -26.65 -42.39 -59.01
C MET A 35 -27.02 -43.72 -58.35
N SER A 36 -27.94 -44.47 -58.96
CA SER A 36 -28.22 -45.85 -58.60
C SER A 36 -27.07 -46.75 -59.07
N GLN A 37 -26.67 -47.76 -58.27
CA GLN A 37 -25.62 -48.71 -58.66
C GLN A 37 -26.06 -49.72 -59.74
N PHE A 38 -27.37 -49.82 -60.00
CA PHE A 38 -27.93 -50.61 -61.08
C PHE A 38 -28.55 -49.62 -62.07
N GLY A 39 -27.93 -49.53 -63.26
CA GLY A 39 -27.92 -48.36 -64.13
C GLY A 39 -29.20 -48.04 -64.91
N ASP A 40 -30.38 -48.01 -64.28
CA ASP A 40 -31.62 -47.65 -64.99
C ASP A 40 -32.67 -46.90 -64.15
N HIS A 41 -32.24 -45.95 -63.32
CA HIS A 41 -33.15 -44.94 -62.76
C HIS A 41 -32.63 -43.53 -62.98
N SER A 42 -33.52 -42.68 -63.50
CA SER A 42 -33.26 -41.27 -63.80
C SER A 42 -32.82 -40.55 -62.52
N PRO A 43 -31.78 -39.70 -62.56
CA PRO A 43 -31.30 -39.04 -61.35
C PRO A 43 -32.41 -38.15 -60.78
N SER A 44 -32.64 -38.24 -59.47
CA SER A 44 -33.48 -37.26 -58.77
C SER A 44 -32.66 -35.98 -58.60
N PHE A 45 -32.89 -34.99 -59.46
CA PHE A 45 -32.20 -33.70 -59.38
C PHE A 45 -32.90 -32.79 -58.37
N THR A 46 -32.14 -32.22 -57.44
CA THR A 46 -32.54 -31.04 -56.69
C THR A 46 -31.53 -29.95 -57.02
N ALA A 47 -32.01 -28.83 -57.56
CA ALA A 47 -31.19 -27.70 -57.96
C ALA A 47 -31.38 -26.57 -56.94
N VAL A 48 -30.27 -26.03 -56.46
CA VAL A 48 -30.26 -24.91 -55.52
C VAL A 48 -29.42 -23.80 -56.11
N ASP A 49 -30.03 -22.66 -56.38
CA ASP A 49 -29.34 -21.48 -56.88
C ASP A 49 -29.03 -20.54 -55.71
N VAL A 50 -27.75 -20.21 -55.54
CA VAL A 50 -27.32 -19.20 -54.58
C VAL A 50 -27.12 -17.89 -55.34
N LEU A 51 -28.05 -16.96 -55.14
CA LEU A 51 -28.08 -15.68 -55.81
C LEU A 51 -27.48 -14.59 -54.92
N PHE A 52 -26.56 -13.82 -55.49
CA PHE A 52 -26.04 -12.59 -54.90
C PHE A 52 -26.92 -11.43 -55.33
N THR A 53 -27.59 -10.77 -54.40
CA THR A 53 -28.39 -9.57 -54.68
C THR A 53 -27.70 -8.36 -54.04
N PRO A 54 -27.11 -7.44 -54.83
CA PRO A 54 -26.61 -6.19 -54.29
C PRO A 54 -27.80 -5.30 -53.96
N ILE A 55 -28.22 -5.29 -52.70
CA ILE A 55 -29.07 -4.22 -52.19
C ILE A 55 -28.13 -3.05 -51.93
N ASN A 56 -28.41 -1.90 -52.54
CA ASN A 56 -27.57 -0.69 -52.49
C ASN A 56 -27.62 -0.01 -51.11
N ASP A 57 -27.12 -0.71 -50.09
CA ASP A 57 -26.81 -0.13 -48.80
C ASP A 57 -25.36 -0.50 -48.47
N ARG A 58 -24.53 0.50 -48.23
CA ARG A 58 -23.05 0.38 -48.31
C ARG A 58 -22.45 -0.58 -47.28
N ASP A 59 -23.23 -1.01 -46.30
CA ASP A 59 -22.76 -1.73 -45.12
C ASP A 59 -23.27 -3.18 -45.03
N PHE A 60 -24.15 -3.60 -45.96
CA PHE A 60 -24.84 -4.89 -45.90
C PHE A 60 -24.83 -5.63 -47.23
N THR A 61 -24.49 -6.91 -47.20
CA THR A 61 -24.64 -7.80 -48.35
C THR A 61 -25.66 -8.89 -48.05
N SER A 62 -26.69 -9.01 -48.91
CA SER A 62 -27.72 -10.04 -48.77
C SER A 62 -27.49 -11.19 -49.75
N TYR A 63 -27.65 -12.42 -49.27
CA TYR A 63 -27.61 -13.63 -50.08
C TYR A 63 -28.96 -14.34 -49.98
N ILE A 64 -29.46 -14.80 -51.12
CA ILE A 64 -30.69 -15.60 -51.20
C ILE A 64 -30.31 -16.98 -51.71
N CYS A 65 -30.68 -18.00 -50.94
CA CYS A 65 -30.58 -19.39 -51.35
C CYS A 65 -31.96 -19.85 -51.80
N LEU A 66 -32.10 -20.23 -53.06
CA LEU A 66 -33.36 -20.66 -53.67
C LEU A 66 -33.25 -22.13 -54.04
N ALA A 67 -34.04 -22.98 -53.40
CA ALA A 67 -34.08 -24.41 -53.66
C ALA A 67 -35.32 -24.74 -54.51
N THR A 68 -35.10 -25.43 -55.63
CA THR A 68 -36.18 -25.80 -56.55
C THR A 68 -36.14 -27.30 -56.85
N ASN A 69 -37.33 -27.90 -56.92
CA ASN A 69 -37.51 -29.23 -57.49
C ASN A 69 -38.74 -29.24 -58.42
N LYS A 70 -39.06 -30.40 -59.01
CA LYS A 70 -40.15 -30.52 -59.99
C LYS A 70 -41.55 -30.20 -59.46
N ILE A 71 -41.71 -30.02 -58.14
CA ILE A 71 -43.01 -29.89 -57.45
C ILE A 71 -43.14 -28.53 -56.76
N ALA A 72 -42.06 -27.97 -56.21
CA ALA A 72 -42.11 -26.71 -55.45
C ALA A 72 -40.77 -25.94 -55.46
N ILE A 73 -40.87 -24.67 -55.08
CA ILE A 73 -39.75 -23.74 -54.85
C ILE A 73 -39.83 -23.24 -53.40
N ASP A 74 -38.68 -23.23 -52.71
CA ASP A 74 -38.53 -22.65 -51.37
C ASP A 74 -37.28 -21.78 -51.32
N SER A 75 -37.24 -20.77 -50.45
CA SER A 75 -36.10 -19.85 -50.38
C SER A 75 -35.84 -19.30 -48.99
N VAL A 76 -34.55 -19.08 -48.69
CA VAL A 76 -34.07 -18.50 -47.44
C VAL A 76 -33.10 -17.37 -47.75
N THR A 77 -33.35 -16.21 -47.15
CA THR A 77 -32.51 -15.01 -47.27
C THR A 77 -31.74 -14.79 -45.98
N PHE A 78 -30.45 -14.49 -46.08
CA PHE A 78 -29.63 -14.09 -44.95
C PHE A 78 -28.71 -12.92 -45.29
N THR A 79 -28.55 -12.01 -44.33
CA THR A 79 -27.75 -10.78 -44.46
C THR A 79 -26.43 -10.93 -43.71
N LEU A 80 -25.32 -10.64 -44.39
CA LEU A 80 -24.00 -10.58 -43.78
C LEU A 80 -23.55 -9.12 -43.68
N HIS A 81 -23.11 -8.74 -42.48
CA HIS A 81 -22.62 -7.40 -42.18
C HIS A 81 -21.11 -7.36 -42.42
N GLU A 82 -20.65 -6.54 -43.37
CA GLU A 82 -19.22 -6.37 -43.60
C GLU A 82 -18.69 -5.38 -42.56
N LYS A 83 -17.78 -5.82 -41.68
CA LYS A 83 -17.19 -4.96 -40.66
C LYS A 83 -16.16 -4.04 -41.33
N ASP A 84 -16.51 -2.76 -41.50
CA ASP A 84 -15.64 -1.79 -42.15
C ASP A 84 -14.40 -1.48 -41.29
N GLY A 85 -13.21 -1.86 -41.77
CA GLY A 85 -11.93 -1.77 -41.05
C GLY A 85 -11.44 -0.34 -40.81
N ARG A 86 -12.11 0.68 -41.35
CA ARG A 86 -11.78 2.09 -41.16
C ARG A 86 -12.11 2.63 -39.77
N GLU A 87 -13.13 2.10 -39.09
CA GLU A 87 -13.47 2.55 -37.73
C GLU A 87 -12.40 2.20 -36.69
N SER A 88 -11.70 1.08 -36.86
CA SER A 88 -10.62 0.69 -35.94
C SER A 88 -9.43 1.63 -36.06
N LEU A 89 -9.04 2.01 -37.29
CA LEU A 89 -7.85 2.85 -37.49
C LEU A 89 -8.05 4.27 -36.95
N THR A 90 -9.23 4.88 -37.13
CA THR A 90 -9.54 6.20 -36.56
C THR A 90 -9.60 6.18 -35.03
N LYS A 91 -10.12 5.11 -34.43
CA LYS A 91 -10.08 4.90 -32.97
C LYS A 91 -8.63 4.77 -32.46
N TYR A 92 -7.78 4.01 -33.13
CA TYR A 92 -6.36 3.87 -32.75
C TYR A 92 -5.57 5.18 -32.94
N LEU A 93 -5.80 5.92 -34.04
CA LEU A 93 -5.17 7.22 -34.26
C LEU A 93 -5.61 8.27 -33.22
N SER A 94 -6.88 8.27 -32.81
CA SER A 94 -7.38 9.16 -31.76
C SER A 94 -6.79 8.83 -30.38
N ILE A 95 -6.69 7.54 -30.03
CA ILE A 95 -6.09 7.10 -28.76
C ILE A 95 -4.61 7.45 -28.70
N THR A 96 -3.86 7.18 -29.78
CA THR A 96 -2.43 7.49 -29.84
C THR A 96 -2.16 9.00 -29.81
N ALA A 97 -2.98 9.81 -30.48
CA ALA A 97 -2.91 11.27 -30.38
C ALA A 97 -3.23 11.76 -28.95
N GLY A 98 -4.24 11.19 -28.29
CA GLY A 98 -4.58 11.49 -26.90
C GLY A 98 -3.44 11.19 -25.93
N LEU A 99 -2.81 10.02 -26.07
CA LEU A 99 -1.63 9.63 -25.27
C LEU A 99 -0.43 10.56 -25.51
N ALA A 100 -0.21 11.00 -26.75
CA ALA A 100 0.85 11.95 -27.08
C ALA A 100 0.61 13.32 -26.43
N VAL A 101 -0.63 13.83 -26.44
CA VAL A 101 -1.00 15.08 -25.78
C VAL A 101 -0.82 14.97 -24.26
N ILE A 102 -1.22 13.86 -23.65
CA ILE A 102 -1.01 13.60 -22.22
C ILE A 102 0.49 13.56 -21.89
N ALA A 103 1.31 12.91 -22.72
CA ALA A 103 2.76 12.85 -22.53
C ALA A 103 3.42 14.24 -22.66
N ILE A 104 3.00 15.06 -23.63
CA ILE A 104 3.48 16.44 -23.80
C ILE A 104 3.06 17.30 -22.61
N PHE A 105 1.82 17.15 -22.13
CA PHE A 105 1.33 17.86 -20.95
C PHE A 105 2.08 17.43 -19.68
N ALA A 106 2.37 16.13 -19.52
CA ALA A 106 3.18 15.61 -18.43
C ALA A 106 4.63 16.13 -18.50
N LEU A 107 5.22 16.26 -19.69
CA LEU A 107 6.53 16.88 -19.88
C LEU A 107 6.51 18.39 -19.59
N PHE A 108 5.42 19.08 -19.94
CA PHE A 108 5.20 20.47 -19.57
C PHE A 108 5.05 20.65 -18.06
N ILE A 109 4.26 19.80 -17.39
CA ILE A 109 4.16 19.77 -15.92
C ILE A 109 5.53 19.46 -15.32
N LYS A 110 6.28 18.48 -15.84
CA LYS A 110 7.61 18.12 -15.35
C LYS A 110 8.60 19.27 -15.54
N ARG A 111 8.57 19.98 -16.67
CA ARG A 111 9.38 21.18 -16.93
C ARG A 111 8.94 22.38 -16.09
N TYR A 112 7.64 22.57 -15.89
CA TYR A 112 7.09 23.62 -15.05
C TYR A 112 7.42 23.37 -13.58
N MET A 113 7.30 22.13 -13.09
CA MET A 113 7.73 21.71 -11.76
C MET A 113 9.25 21.76 -11.61
N ALA A 114 10.04 21.43 -12.63
CA ALA A 114 11.49 21.58 -12.59
C ALA A 114 11.94 23.06 -12.62
N LYS A 115 11.22 23.93 -13.34
CA LYS A 115 11.47 25.38 -13.37
C LYS A 115 11.01 26.06 -12.07
N ARG A 116 9.88 25.63 -11.50
CA ARG A 116 9.40 26.01 -10.17
C ARG A 116 10.32 25.49 -9.06
N SER A 117 10.85 24.28 -9.22
CA SER A 117 11.87 23.70 -8.33
C SER A 117 13.18 24.48 -8.42
N ARG A 118 13.68 24.85 -9.61
CA ARG A 118 14.91 25.66 -9.73
C ARG A 118 14.74 27.10 -9.22
N GLY A 119 13.58 27.71 -9.42
CA GLY A 119 13.24 29.02 -8.83
C GLY A 119 13.11 28.94 -7.30
N GLN A 120 12.50 27.88 -6.78
CA GLN A 120 12.42 27.61 -5.35
C GLN A 120 13.74 27.13 -4.75
N THR A 121 14.65 26.48 -5.48
CA THR A 121 15.93 25.97 -4.92
C THR A 121 16.91 27.09 -4.64
N ASN A 122 16.94 28.17 -5.44
CA ASN A 122 17.81 29.32 -5.16
C ASN A 122 17.24 30.27 -4.09
N GLN A 123 15.92 30.24 -3.87
CA GLN A 123 15.26 30.97 -2.79
C GLN A 123 15.24 30.14 -1.50
N ARG A 124 14.98 28.83 -1.60
CA ARG A 124 15.14 27.82 -0.53
C ARG A 124 16.57 27.67 -0.08
N THR A 125 17.61 27.72 -0.90
CA THR A 125 18.98 27.61 -0.34
C THR A 125 19.37 28.81 0.53
N ARG A 126 18.77 29.99 0.30
CA ARG A 126 18.90 31.16 1.18
C ARG A 126 17.97 31.10 2.38
N GLU A 127 16.71 30.72 2.17
CA GLU A 127 15.71 30.53 3.23
C GLU A 127 15.98 29.28 4.09
N GLU A 128 16.66 28.24 3.59
CA GLU A 128 17.16 27.04 4.29
C GLU A 128 18.47 27.34 4.99
N ALA A 129 19.31 28.25 4.50
CA ALA A 129 20.46 28.72 5.26
C ALA A 129 20.02 29.62 6.44
N ASP A 130 19.05 30.50 6.20
CA ASP A 130 18.42 31.31 7.24
C ASP A 130 17.52 30.46 8.17
N GLU A 131 16.82 29.43 7.68
CA GLU A 131 16.10 28.44 8.50
C GLU A 131 17.08 27.53 9.24
N LEU A 132 18.20 27.09 8.69
CA LEU A 132 19.19 26.28 9.42
C LEU A 132 19.86 27.10 10.51
N GLN A 133 20.08 28.40 10.28
CA GLN A 133 20.57 29.33 11.29
C GLN A 133 19.48 29.62 12.34
N MET A 134 18.22 29.78 11.94
CA MET A 134 17.06 29.92 12.84
C MET A 134 16.66 28.62 13.55
N VAL A 135 16.90 27.44 12.98
CA VAL A 135 16.64 26.09 13.54
C VAL A 135 17.78 25.68 14.47
N SER A 136 19.01 26.14 14.22
CA SER A 136 20.13 26.03 15.16
C SER A 136 19.90 26.95 16.38
N LEU A 137 19.54 28.21 16.15
CA LEU A 137 19.15 29.15 17.21
C LEU A 137 17.85 28.71 17.91
N ARG A 138 16.89 28.11 17.19
CA ARG A 138 15.68 27.52 17.79
C ARG A 138 15.95 26.21 18.49
N SER A 139 16.88 25.36 18.07
CA SER A 139 17.30 24.19 18.86
C SER A 139 17.86 24.67 20.18
N GLN A 140 18.73 25.69 20.18
CA GLN A 140 19.24 26.30 21.41
C GLN A 140 18.12 26.95 22.25
N ALA A 141 17.13 27.59 21.64
CA ALA A 141 15.99 28.19 22.34
C ALA A 141 14.97 27.14 22.85
N THR A 142 14.64 26.11 22.07
CA THR A 142 13.78 25.00 22.49
C THR A 142 14.46 24.20 23.58
N CYS A 143 15.78 24.01 23.52
CA CYS A 143 16.48 23.34 24.60
C CYS A 143 16.55 24.20 25.88
N ASN A 144 16.61 25.53 25.77
CA ASN A 144 16.47 26.44 26.90
C ASN A 144 15.03 26.54 27.44
N GLU A 145 14.00 26.36 26.60
CA GLU A 145 12.59 26.23 27.02
C GLU A 145 12.29 24.83 27.60
N PHE A 146 13.00 23.78 27.16
CA PHE A 146 12.94 22.43 27.70
C PHE A 146 13.73 22.29 29.02
N PHE A 147 14.77 23.11 29.23
CA PHE A 147 15.64 23.10 30.42
C PHE A 147 16.15 24.52 30.79
N PRO A 148 15.52 25.23 31.74
CA PRO A 148 15.92 26.60 32.09
C PRO A 148 17.27 26.73 32.82
N ASN A 149 17.89 25.60 33.21
CA ASN A 149 19.20 25.55 33.88
C ASN A 149 20.36 25.12 32.94
N GLY A 150 20.27 25.40 31.64
CA GLY A 150 21.45 25.42 30.75
C GLY A 150 22.18 24.09 30.54
N ALA A 151 21.48 22.95 30.61
CA ALA A 151 22.06 21.62 30.37
C ALA A 151 21.92 21.14 28.92
N CYS A 152 21.86 22.06 27.95
CA CYS A 152 21.76 21.75 26.54
C CYS A 152 22.89 22.37 25.73
N ASN A 153 24.11 22.05 26.13
CA ASN A 153 25.11 21.76 25.12
C ASN A 153 24.82 20.34 24.62
N VAL A 154 24.16 20.22 23.47
CA VAL A 154 24.31 19.00 22.63
C VAL A 154 25.72 19.08 22.04
N SER A 155 26.73 19.01 22.91
CA SER A 155 28.06 18.62 22.52
C SER A 155 27.96 17.15 22.11
N SER A 156 28.68 16.79 21.07
CA SER A 156 28.97 15.41 20.62
C SER A 156 29.68 14.54 21.67
N SER A 157 29.56 14.87 22.95
CA SER A 157 29.95 14.09 24.11
C SER A 157 28.72 13.31 24.56
N GLY A 158 28.66 12.02 24.21
CA GLY A 158 27.57 11.12 24.60
C GLY A 158 27.29 11.18 26.11
N ASP A 159 26.03 10.97 26.46
CA ASP A 159 25.58 10.88 27.84
C ASP A 159 26.09 9.57 28.46
N PRO A 160 27.13 9.61 29.31
CA PRO A 160 27.88 8.40 29.67
C PRO A 160 27.04 7.38 30.45
N GLU A 161 25.96 7.84 31.09
CA GLU A 161 25.05 6.98 31.86
C GLU A 161 24.23 6.06 30.95
N TRP A 162 23.82 6.58 29.79
CA TRP A 162 22.93 5.88 28.86
C TRP A 162 23.66 5.26 27.67
N GLU A 163 24.91 5.63 27.43
CA GLU A 163 25.69 5.14 26.30
C GLU A 163 26.13 3.68 26.51
N ILE A 164 25.67 2.79 25.63
CA ILE A 164 26.05 1.37 25.63
C ILE A 164 27.28 1.21 24.74
N PRO A 165 28.40 0.64 25.23
CA PRO A 165 29.54 0.33 24.38
C PRO A 165 29.12 -0.57 23.23
N ARG A 166 29.47 -0.21 21.99
CA ARG A 166 29.03 -0.94 20.79
C ARG A 166 29.30 -2.45 20.84
N ALA A 167 30.42 -2.85 21.45
CA ALA A 167 30.81 -4.25 21.62
C ALA A 167 29.86 -5.05 22.53
N ARG A 168 29.06 -4.38 23.36
CA ARG A 168 28.04 -5.00 24.23
C ARG A 168 26.67 -5.08 23.58
N LEU A 169 26.52 -4.65 22.33
CA LEU A 169 25.26 -4.71 21.59
C LEU A 169 25.42 -5.56 20.34
N ASN A 170 24.61 -6.60 20.20
CA ASN A 170 24.50 -7.39 18.98
C ASN A 170 23.13 -7.13 18.34
N VAL A 171 23.11 -6.53 17.15
CA VAL A 171 21.87 -6.30 16.40
C VAL A 171 21.66 -7.48 15.46
N GLU A 172 20.53 -8.15 15.58
CA GLU A 172 20.23 -9.38 14.86
C GLU A 172 19.23 -9.11 13.72
N LYS A 173 17.99 -9.59 13.86
CA LYS A 173 16.96 -9.59 12.82
C LYS A 173 16.10 -8.33 12.89
N VAL A 174 15.80 -7.72 11.74
CA VAL A 174 14.76 -6.68 11.63
C VAL A 174 13.38 -7.29 11.93
N ILE A 175 12.69 -6.73 12.92
CA ILE A 175 11.36 -7.18 13.36
C ILE A 175 10.24 -6.21 12.95
N GLY A 176 10.58 -4.98 12.57
CA GLY A 176 9.61 -4.00 12.10
C GLY A 176 10.24 -2.92 11.22
N ARG A 177 9.50 -2.49 10.20
CA ARG A 177 9.81 -1.31 9.37
C ARG A 177 8.55 -0.48 9.23
N GLY A 178 8.65 0.83 9.42
CA GLY A 178 7.51 1.71 9.30
C GLY A 178 7.89 3.18 9.25
N ALA A 179 6.89 4.05 9.43
CA ALA A 179 7.10 5.51 9.49
C ALA A 179 8.02 5.94 10.64
N PHE A 180 8.25 5.06 11.62
CA PHE A 180 9.07 5.27 12.81
C PHE A 180 10.50 4.72 12.67
N GLY A 181 10.91 4.39 11.44
CA GLY A 181 12.22 3.83 11.13
C GLY A 181 12.25 2.30 11.11
N VAL A 182 13.37 1.75 11.55
CA VAL A 182 13.68 0.31 11.55
C VAL A 182 13.85 -0.17 12.98
N VAL A 183 13.11 -1.21 13.34
CA VAL A 183 13.23 -1.88 14.63
C VAL A 183 13.81 -3.27 14.41
N SER A 184 14.88 -3.58 15.13
CA SER A 184 15.55 -4.88 15.10
C SER A 184 15.52 -5.54 16.47
N ARG A 185 15.42 -6.87 16.50
CA ARG A 185 15.77 -7.65 17.69
C ARG A 185 17.29 -7.62 17.87
N GLY A 186 17.76 -7.59 19.10
CA GLY A 186 19.17 -7.70 19.43
C GLY A 186 19.41 -8.32 20.80
N LEU A 187 20.69 -8.45 21.14
CA LEU A 187 21.18 -8.85 22.44
C LEU A 187 22.07 -7.75 23.01
N ALA A 188 21.83 -7.34 24.24
CA ALA A 188 22.69 -6.41 24.97
C ALA A 188 23.29 -7.09 26.21
N PHE A 189 24.57 -6.84 26.47
CA PHE A 189 25.33 -7.46 27.56
C PHE A 189 25.47 -6.52 28.76
N ASP A 190 25.21 -7.05 29.96
CA ASP A 190 25.34 -6.36 31.26
C ASP A 190 24.60 -5.02 31.31
N LEU A 191 23.29 -5.06 31.03
CA LEU A 191 22.42 -3.90 31.20
C LEU A 191 22.18 -3.62 32.71
N PRO A 192 21.85 -2.37 33.10
CA PRO A 192 21.55 -2.04 34.48
C PRO A 192 20.45 -2.94 35.08
N GLY A 193 20.81 -3.69 36.14
CA GLY A 193 19.92 -4.65 36.80
C GLY A 193 19.67 -5.95 36.04
N LYS A 194 20.39 -6.21 34.93
CA LYS A 194 20.27 -7.42 34.11
C LYS A 194 21.66 -7.95 33.71
N PRO A 195 22.29 -8.80 34.55
CA PRO A 195 23.60 -9.37 34.23
C PRO A 195 23.51 -10.34 33.05
N GLY A 196 24.56 -10.36 32.23
CA GLY A 196 24.66 -11.23 31.06
C GLY A 196 23.91 -10.70 29.83
N TRP A 197 23.64 -11.61 28.88
CA TRP A 197 22.96 -11.26 27.63
C TRP A 197 21.45 -11.15 27.84
N THR A 198 20.89 -10.00 27.48
CA THR A 198 19.46 -9.69 27.53
C THR A 198 18.94 -9.44 26.12
N VAL A 199 17.77 -10.00 25.79
CA VAL A 199 17.07 -9.71 24.53
C VAL A 199 16.48 -8.30 24.57
N VAL A 200 16.74 -7.52 23.53
CA VAL A 200 16.35 -6.12 23.41
C VAL A 200 15.75 -5.80 22.04
N ALA A 201 14.98 -4.72 21.97
CA ALA A 201 14.61 -4.10 20.71
C ALA A 201 15.53 -2.90 20.45
N VAL A 202 16.02 -2.76 19.23
CA VAL A 202 16.93 -1.70 18.79
C VAL A 202 16.21 -0.89 17.72
N LYS A 203 15.83 0.35 18.07
CA LYS A 203 15.21 1.30 17.15
C LYS A 203 16.31 2.13 16.49
N SER A 204 16.17 2.34 15.18
CA SER A 204 17.14 3.06 14.36
C SER A 204 16.42 3.71 13.18
N VAL A 205 17.06 4.67 12.53
CA VAL A 205 16.56 5.25 11.28
C VAL A 205 16.92 4.37 10.06
N GLN A 206 16.26 4.62 8.93
CA GLN A 206 16.62 4.01 7.64
C GLN A 206 18.00 4.46 7.14
N ASP A 207 18.56 3.75 6.15
CA ASP A 207 19.92 4.01 5.64
C ASP A 207 20.06 5.39 4.99
N ASP A 208 18.99 5.86 4.36
CA ASP A 208 18.87 7.13 3.64
C ASP A 208 18.12 8.21 4.45
N ALA A 209 17.99 8.01 5.77
CA ALA A 209 17.22 8.89 6.63
C ALA A 209 17.79 10.32 6.69
N SER A 210 16.87 11.28 6.65
CA SER A 210 17.15 12.70 6.81
C SER A 210 17.62 13.03 8.23
N GLU A 211 18.32 14.16 8.39
CA GLU A 211 18.69 14.67 9.72
C GLU A 211 17.47 14.93 10.61
N LYS A 212 16.33 15.26 10.00
CA LYS A 212 15.06 15.38 10.72
C LYS A 212 14.61 14.06 11.35
N GLU A 213 14.65 12.96 10.61
CA GLU A 213 14.28 11.63 11.13
C GLU A 213 15.22 11.17 12.25
N LYS A 214 16.52 11.51 12.15
CA LYS A 214 17.48 11.27 13.24
C LYS A 214 17.15 12.11 14.47
N ALA A 215 16.84 13.39 14.29
CA ALA A 215 16.45 14.29 15.37
C ALA A 215 15.15 13.83 16.06
N ASP A 216 14.17 13.35 15.29
CA ASP A 216 12.91 12.80 15.82
C ASP A 216 13.19 11.56 16.70
N LEU A 217 14.07 10.65 16.26
CA LEU A 217 14.50 9.49 17.06
C LEU A 217 15.23 9.89 18.35
N LEU A 218 16.13 10.87 18.27
CA LEU A 218 16.87 11.37 19.45
C LEU A 218 15.96 12.13 20.42
N SER A 219 14.93 12.83 19.91
CA SER A 219 13.91 13.47 20.74
C SER A 219 13.08 12.43 21.51
N GLU A 220 12.67 11.35 20.85
CA GLU A 220 11.99 10.23 21.49
C GLU A 220 12.86 9.58 22.58
N MET A 221 14.14 9.33 22.28
CA MET A 221 15.11 8.83 23.26
C MET A 221 15.24 9.77 24.45
N SER A 222 15.33 11.08 24.21
CA SER A 222 15.50 12.08 25.27
C SER A 222 14.29 12.11 26.21
N LEU A 223 13.07 11.95 25.68
CA LEU A 223 11.87 11.80 26.51
C LEU A 223 11.96 10.55 27.40
N LEU A 224 12.34 9.41 26.81
CA LEU A 224 12.42 8.15 27.54
C LEU A 224 13.47 8.17 28.66
N LYS A 225 14.54 8.96 28.56
CA LYS A 225 15.55 9.12 29.63
C LYS A 225 14.99 9.74 30.91
N HIS A 226 13.94 10.55 30.81
CA HIS A 226 13.34 11.24 31.96
C HIS A 226 12.22 10.41 32.62
N LEU A 227 11.88 9.26 32.05
CA LEU A 227 10.89 8.35 32.60
C LEU A 227 11.53 7.40 33.62
N ASP A 228 10.99 7.40 34.83
CA ASP A 228 11.22 6.30 35.76
C ASP A 228 10.66 4.99 35.20
N PRO A 229 11.26 3.83 35.52
CA PRO A 229 10.74 2.53 35.11
C PRO A 229 9.31 2.31 35.61
N HIS A 230 8.40 2.01 34.68
CA HIS A 230 7.00 1.68 34.97
C HIS A 230 6.64 0.33 34.33
N PRO A 231 5.86 -0.56 35.00
CA PRO A 231 5.53 -1.87 34.46
C PRO A 231 4.82 -1.81 33.10
N HIS A 232 4.01 -0.77 32.86
CA HIS A 232 3.16 -0.64 31.66
C HIS A 232 3.62 0.41 30.64
N VAL A 233 4.84 0.92 30.75
CA VAL A 233 5.47 1.82 29.77
C VAL A 233 6.77 1.17 29.30
N ILE A 234 7.09 1.32 28.01
CA ILE A 234 8.31 0.75 27.44
C ILE A 234 9.55 1.31 28.15
N ARG A 235 10.46 0.43 28.57
CA ARG A 235 11.67 0.84 29.26
C ARG A 235 12.81 1.09 28.27
N LEU A 236 13.47 2.24 28.40
CA LEU A 236 14.78 2.49 27.80
C LEU A 236 15.87 1.77 28.59
N TYR A 237 16.76 1.08 27.87
CA TYR A 237 17.97 0.49 28.45
C TYR A 237 19.24 1.29 28.15
N GLY A 238 19.25 2.03 27.05
CA GLY A 238 20.38 2.87 26.67
C GLY A 238 20.37 3.22 25.19
N CYS A 239 21.47 3.78 24.73
CA CYS A 239 21.64 4.21 23.35
C CYS A 239 23.07 3.98 22.85
N VAL A 240 23.23 3.97 21.54
CA VAL A 240 24.53 4.11 20.87
C VAL A 240 24.41 5.35 20.01
N THR A 241 25.00 6.45 20.45
CA THR A 241 24.96 7.77 19.79
C THR A 241 26.29 8.17 19.18
N THR A 242 27.37 7.46 19.51
CA THR A 242 28.72 7.72 18.95
C THR A 242 28.89 7.25 17.50
N GLU A 243 27.97 6.43 16.98
CA GLU A 243 28.00 5.99 15.58
C GLU A 243 27.28 6.96 14.65
N ALA A 244 27.58 6.90 13.34
CA ALA A 244 26.91 7.72 12.33
C ALA A 244 25.38 7.54 12.29
N ARG A 245 24.89 6.38 12.77
CA ARG A 245 23.48 6.10 12.95
C ARG A 245 23.18 5.88 14.43
N PRO A 246 22.31 6.70 15.05
CA PRO A 246 21.92 6.47 16.42
C PRO A 246 21.09 5.20 16.56
N LEU A 247 21.37 4.44 17.62
CA LEU A 247 20.61 3.25 18.03
C LEU A 247 19.99 3.53 19.40
N VAL A 248 18.68 3.30 19.52
CA VAL A 248 17.96 3.40 20.79
C VAL A 248 17.59 1.99 21.24
N VAL A 249 18.05 1.58 22.42
CA VAL A 249 17.91 0.22 22.94
C VAL A 249 16.81 0.19 24.00
N VAL A 250 15.73 -0.50 23.72
CA VAL A 250 14.54 -0.58 24.58
C VAL A 250 14.16 -2.03 24.91
N GLU A 251 13.23 -2.17 25.85
CA GLU A 251 12.63 -3.45 26.20
C GLU A 251 12.05 -4.18 24.97
N TYR A 252 12.31 -5.50 24.88
CA TYR A 252 11.75 -6.34 23.84
C TYR A 252 10.44 -6.97 24.30
N ALA A 253 9.36 -6.71 23.55
CA ALA A 253 8.04 -7.30 23.76
C ALA A 253 7.79 -8.39 22.72
N GLN A 254 7.86 -9.65 23.16
CA GLN A 254 7.94 -10.81 22.27
C GLN A 254 6.69 -11.07 21.42
N TYR A 255 5.51 -10.57 21.82
CA TYR A 255 4.28 -10.78 21.06
C TYR A 255 3.92 -9.62 20.13
N GLY A 256 4.79 -8.62 20.00
CA GLY A 256 4.58 -7.47 19.13
C GLY A 256 3.50 -6.52 19.64
N ASP A 257 2.88 -5.77 18.73
CA ASP A 257 1.83 -4.81 19.06
C ASP A 257 0.46 -5.47 19.36
N LEU A 258 -0.33 -4.79 20.19
CA LEU A 258 -1.61 -5.25 20.69
C LEU A 258 -2.65 -5.36 19.56
N LEU A 259 -2.61 -4.51 18.53
CA LEU A 259 -3.53 -4.61 17.40
C LEU A 259 -3.38 -5.96 16.70
N GLY A 260 -2.15 -6.36 16.38
CA GLY A 260 -1.89 -7.66 15.78
C GLY A 260 -2.13 -8.82 16.73
N TYR A 261 -1.76 -8.68 18.00
CA TYR A 261 -2.04 -9.68 19.03
C TYR A 261 -3.55 -10.00 19.09
N LEU A 262 -4.40 -8.97 19.14
CA LEU A 262 -5.86 -9.11 19.16
C LEU A 262 -6.42 -9.69 17.86
N ARG A 263 -5.87 -9.32 16.70
CA ARG A 263 -6.31 -9.85 15.40
C ARG A 263 -6.00 -11.34 15.28
N LYS A 264 -4.77 -11.74 15.63
CA LYS A 264 -4.36 -13.15 15.65
C LYS A 264 -5.18 -13.97 16.65
N SER A 265 -5.45 -13.46 17.86
CA SER A 265 -6.31 -14.16 18.83
C SER A 265 -7.73 -14.43 18.31
N ARG A 266 -8.24 -13.62 17.38
CA ARG A 266 -9.54 -13.81 16.71
C ARG A 266 -9.48 -14.76 15.52
N GLY A 267 -8.31 -15.28 15.16
CA GLY A 267 -8.11 -16.08 13.95
C GLY A 267 -8.18 -15.27 12.65
N VAL A 268 -8.01 -13.94 12.71
CA VAL A 268 -7.97 -13.10 11.51
C VAL A 268 -6.68 -13.41 10.76
N ARG A 269 -6.82 -13.87 9.51
CA ARG A 269 -5.70 -14.08 8.59
C ARG A 269 -5.52 -12.84 7.72
N ASP A 270 -4.46 -12.09 7.97
CA ASP A 270 -4.05 -10.94 7.18
C ASP A 270 -2.52 -10.87 7.06
N ASN A 271 -2.05 -9.86 6.32
CA ASN A 271 -0.62 -9.62 6.16
C ASN A 271 -0.06 -8.64 7.21
N TYR A 272 -0.80 -8.37 8.30
CA TYR A 272 -0.36 -7.44 9.34
C TYR A 272 0.82 -8.03 10.12
N TYR A 273 0.81 -9.35 10.32
CA TYR A 273 1.94 -10.12 10.83
C TYR A 273 2.36 -11.21 9.86
N SER A 274 3.57 -11.10 9.33
CA SER A 274 4.18 -12.12 8.49
C SER A 274 5.16 -13.03 9.24
N ASP A 275 5.45 -12.75 10.52
CA ASP A 275 6.34 -13.61 11.31
C ASP A 275 5.58 -14.79 11.94
N PRO A 276 5.83 -16.04 11.49
CA PRO A 276 5.18 -17.24 12.01
C PRO A 276 5.69 -17.65 13.40
N SER A 277 6.79 -17.07 13.89
CA SER A 277 7.37 -17.41 15.19
C SER A 277 6.63 -16.77 16.39
N VAL A 278 5.74 -15.82 16.12
CA VAL A 278 4.92 -15.17 17.15
C VAL A 278 3.54 -15.81 17.17
N GLU A 279 3.37 -16.77 18.06
CA GLU A 279 2.09 -17.41 18.36
C GLU A 279 1.46 -16.74 19.60
N PRO A 280 0.53 -15.79 19.44
CA PRO A 280 -0.20 -15.26 20.57
C PRO A 280 -1.12 -16.34 21.14
N ARG A 281 -1.44 -16.21 22.42
CA ARG A 281 -2.43 -17.08 23.06
C ARG A 281 -3.75 -16.95 22.31
N THR A 282 -4.31 -18.08 21.90
CA THR A 282 -5.60 -18.12 21.23
C THR A 282 -6.74 -17.92 22.22
N SER A 283 -7.89 -17.44 21.76
CA SER A 283 -9.14 -17.36 22.53
C SER A 283 -9.08 -16.48 23.80
N LEU A 284 -8.72 -15.21 23.66
CA LEU A 284 -8.72 -14.26 24.77
C LEU A 284 -10.09 -14.16 25.46
N THR A 285 -10.06 -14.28 26.79
CA THR A 285 -11.23 -14.11 27.66
C THR A 285 -11.52 -12.61 27.89
N SER A 286 -12.76 -12.28 28.27
CA SER A 286 -13.13 -10.92 28.68
C SER A 286 -12.27 -10.40 29.84
N LYS A 287 -11.83 -11.30 30.74
CA LYS A 287 -10.92 -10.96 31.84
C LYS A 287 -9.55 -10.50 31.34
N GLN A 288 -9.00 -11.15 30.31
CA GLN A 288 -7.74 -10.73 29.69
C GLN A 288 -7.88 -9.39 28.95
N LEU A 289 -9.00 -9.18 28.25
CA LEU A 289 -9.26 -7.89 27.59
C LEU A 289 -9.37 -6.75 28.60
N LEU A 290 -10.08 -6.98 29.72
CA LEU A 290 -10.17 -6.02 30.82
C LEU A 290 -8.80 -5.77 31.46
N ARG A 291 -7.97 -6.82 31.61
CA ARG A 291 -6.60 -6.68 32.10
C ARG A 291 -5.77 -5.80 31.18
N PHE A 292 -5.84 -5.96 29.86
CA PHE A 292 -5.14 -5.07 28.92
C PHE A 292 -5.58 -3.61 29.08
N ALA A 293 -6.88 -3.36 29.14
CA ALA A 293 -7.40 -2.00 29.35
C ALA A 293 -6.90 -1.39 30.67
N TRP A 294 -6.91 -2.17 31.76
CA TRP A 294 -6.40 -1.73 33.06
C TRP A 294 -4.90 -1.42 33.02
N GLN A 295 -4.07 -2.29 32.41
CA GLN A 295 -2.63 -2.08 32.28
C GLN A 295 -2.31 -0.82 31.47
N ILE A 296 -3.01 -0.60 30.35
CA ILE A 296 -2.84 0.61 29.53
C ILE A 296 -3.26 1.85 30.32
N SER A 297 -4.38 1.79 31.05
CA SER A 297 -4.82 2.90 31.91
C SER A 297 -3.81 3.23 32.99
N ASP A 298 -3.18 2.23 33.61
CA ASP A 298 -2.16 2.40 34.64
C ASP A 298 -0.90 3.08 34.06
N GLY A 299 -0.47 2.66 32.87
CA GLY A 299 0.63 3.32 32.16
C GLY A 299 0.32 4.77 31.75
N MET A 300 -0.90 5.06 31.30
CA MET A 300 -1.32 6.42 30.94
C MET A 300 -1.51 7.33 32.16
N ASP A 301 -1.96 6.81 33.30
CA ASP A 301 -2.01 7.56 34.56
C ASP A 301 -0.60 7.96 35.01
N TYR A 302 0.38 7.06 34.90
CA TYR A 302 1.78 7.37 35.14
C TYR A 302 2.30 8.49 34.21
N LEU A 303 2.08 8.38 32.89
CA LEU A 303 2.50 9.41 31.93
C LEU A 303 1.84 10.77 32.18
N SER A 304 0.56 10.77 32.54
CA SER A 304 -0.19 11.98 32.89
C SER A 304 0.38 12.67 34.14
N LYS A 305 0.76 11.90 35.18
CA LYS A 305 1.45 12.41 36.37
C LYS A 305 2.83 12.99 36.06
N LYS A 306 3.49 12.45 35.02
CA LYS A 306 4.75 12.98 34.46
C LYS A 306 4.55 14.13 33.49
N LYS A 307 3.32 14.62 33.30
CA LYS A 307 2.98 15.73 32.38
C LYS A 307 3.34 15.44 30.92
N ILE A 308 3.30 14.17 30.54
CA ILE A 308 3.55 13.72 29.17
C ILE A 308 2.22 13.47 28.47
N ILE A 309 2.05 14.09 27.30
CA ILE A 309 0.92 13.84 26.40
C ILE A 309 1.42 12.96 25.25
N HIS A 310 0.84 11.77 25.07
CA HIS A 310 1.25 10.78 24.08
C HIS A 310 0.84 11.16 22.66
N ARG A 311 -0.40 11.66 22.46
CA ARG A 311 -0.97 12.15 21.19
C ARG A 311 -1.18 11.11 20.07
N ASP A 312 -0.74 9.88 20.28
CA ASP A 312 -0.97 8.75 19.37
C ASP A 312 -1.19 7.44 20.15
N LEU A 313 -2.01 7.49 21.20
CA LEU A 313 -2.38 6.28 21.93
C LEU A 313 -3.32 5.42 21.07
N ALA A 314 -2.82 4.29 20.59
CA ALA A 314 -3.56 3.33 19.79
C ALA A 314 -3.05 1.91 20.02
N ALA A 315 -3.86 0.89 19.69
CA ALA A 315 -3.46 -0.51 19.87
C ALA A 315 -2.19 -0.91 19.09
N ARG A 316 -1.83 -0.19 18.02
CA ARG A 316 -0.56 -0.39 17.29
C ARG A 316 0.67 0.14 18.03
N ASN A 317 0.47 1.04 18.99
CA ASN A 317 1.50 1.69 19.82
C ASN A 317 1.48 1.16 21.26
N VAL A 318 0.89 -0.02 21.47
CA VAL A 318 0.98 -0.78 22.71
C VAL A 318 1.58 -2.12 22.36
N LEU A 319 2.68 -2.50 22.99
CA LEU A 319 3.31 -3.81 22.81
C LEU A 319 2.83 -4.80 23.87
N VAL A 320 2.90 -6.09 23.56
CA VAL A 320 2.52 -7.19 24.44
C VAL A 320 3.76 -8.04 24.71
N GLY A 321 4.22 -7.98 25.96
CA GLY A 321 5.34 -8.75 26.47
C GLY A 321 4.91 -10.09 27.09
N ASP A 322 5.84 -10.70 27.81
CA ASP A 322 5.59 -11.96 28.50
C ASP A 322 4.42 -11.84 29.50
N GLU A 323 3.75 -12.96 29.76
CA GLU A 323 2.55 -13.04 30.61
C GLU A 323 1.38 -12.11 30.23
N ASP A 324 1.38 -11.64 28.99
CA ASP A 324 0.46 -10.65 28.44
C ASP A 324 0.53 -9.30 29.18
N VAL A 325 1.75 -8.83 29.50
CA VAL A 325 1.99 -7.48 30.03
C VAL A 325 2.03 -6.46 28.89
N CYS A 326 1.17 -5.45 28.95
CA CYS A 326 1.13 -4.33 27.99
C CYS A 326 2.21 -3.29 28.27
N LYS A 327 2.82 -2.75 27.21
CA LYS A 327 3.82 -1.67 27.26
C LYS A 327 3.44 -0.56 26.28
N ILE A 328 3.12 0.62 26.79
CA ILE A 328 2.90 1.80 25.93
C ILE A 328 4.24 2.22 25.31
N THR A 329 4.25 2.48 24.01
CA THR A 329 5.46 2.80 23.22
C THR A 329 5.17 3.87 22.17
N ASP A 330 6.23 4.30 21.48
CA ASP A 330 6.18 5.19 20.31
C ASP A 330 5.82 6.63 20.65
N PHE A 331 6.75 7.26 21.37
CA PHE A 331 6.65 8.64 21.85
C PHE A 331 7.10 9.67 20.80
N GLY A 332 7.20 9.28 19.52
CA GLY A 332 7.63 10.18 18.44
C GLY A 332 6.74 11.42 18.25
N MET A 333 5.50 11.38 18.75
CA MET A 333 4.59 12.52 18.78
C MET A 333 4.41 13.14 20.17
N ALA A 334 4.99 12.53 21.21
CA ALA A 334 4.79 12.93 22.58
C ALA A 334 5.50 14.26 22.90
N ARG A 335 4.94 14.99 23.87
CA ARG A 335 5.43 16.29 24.30
C ARG A 335 5.27 16.45 25.80
N ASP A 336 6.21 17.17 26.39
CA ASP A 336 6.21 17.52 27.80
C ASP A 336 5.60 18.92 27.98
N VAL A 337 4.74 19.09 28.98
CA VAL A 337 4.01 20.34 29.26
C VAL A 337 4.31 20.78 30.69
N TRP A 338 5.49 21.39 30.88
CA TRP A 338 5.99 21.78 32.20
C TRP A 338 5.25 23.00 32.81
N ALA A 339 4.72 23.90 31.98
CA ALA A 339 4.25 25.21 32.44
C ALA A 339 2.72 25.41 32.40
N GLU A 340 2.02 24.87 31.40
CA GLU A 340 0.59 25.22 31.18
C GLU A 340 -0.36 24.02 30.98
N ASP A 341 0.10 22.76 31.15
CA ASP A 341 -0.69 21.53 30.90
C ASP A 341 -1.34 21.46 29.49
N ILE A 342 -1.00 22.40 28.61
CA ILE A 342 -1.64 22.66 27.32
C ILE A 342 -0.53 22.79 26.27
N TYR A 343 -0.55 21.92 25.27
CA TYR A 343 0.30 22.03 24.09
C TYR A 343 -0.52 22.57 22.92
N VAL A 344 -0.21 23.78 22.45
CA VAL A 344 -0.81 24.33 21.23
C VAL A 344 0.06 23.97 20.03
N ARG A 345 -0.53 23.28 19.06
CA ARG A 345 0.17 22.82 17.85
C ARG A 345 0.71 24.01 17.03
N THR A 346 2.01 24.00 16.76
CA THR A 346 2.68 25.01 15.92
C THR A 346 2.92 24.59 14.46
N HIS A 347 2.78 23.30 14.10
CA HIS A 347 3.04 22.80 12.74
C HIS A 347 2.06 21.71 12.24
N GLU A 348 1.83 21.67 10.92
CA GLU A 348 1.00 20.71 10.17
C GLU A 348 1.57 19.26 10.10
N GLY A 349 1.94 18.67 11.25
CA GLY A 349 2.37 17.25 11.30
C GLY A 349 1.24 16.26 10.99
N ARG A 350 1.59 15.01 10.62
CA ARG A 350 0.60 13.93 10.44
C ARG A 350 -0.14 13.65 11.75
N LEU A 351 -1.47 13.60 11.71
CA LEU A 351 -2.32 13.31 12.87
C LEU A 351 -3.12 12.04 12.62
N PRO A 352 -3.23 11.13 13.61
CA PRO A 352 -4.08 9.97 13.54
C PRO A 352 -5.53 10.40 13.76
N ILE A 353 -6.20 10.93 12.72
CA ILE A 353 -7.52 11.59 12.82
C ILE A 353 -8.53 10.78 13.63
N LYS A 354 -8.59 9.45 13.44
CA LYS A 354 -9.55 8.56 14.13
C LYS A 354 -9.28 8.39 15.64
N TRP A 355 -8.10 8.76 16.11
CA TRP A 355 -7.65 8.68 17.51
C TRP A 355 -7.44 10.07 18.13
N THR A 356 -7.66 11.15 17.38
CA THR A 356 -7.42 12.51 17.87
C THR A 356 -8.68 13.07 18.50
N ALA A 357 -8.56 13.64 19.70
CA ALA A 357 -9.68 14.24 20.42
C ALA A 357 -10.31 15.44 19.67
N PRO A 358 -11.63 15.68 19.81
CA PRO A 358 -12.33 16.74 19.07
C PRO A 358 -11.77 18.15 19.31
N GLU A 359 -11.37 18.48 20.54
CA GLU A 359 -10.78 19.78 20.89
C GLU A 359 -9.42 20.01 20.22
N ALA A 360 -8.66 18.92 20.01
CA ALA A 360 -7.39 18.94 19.31
C ALA A 360 -7.54 18.99 17.78
N LEU A 361 -8.66 18.48 17.24
CA LEU A 361 -8.99 18.52 15.80
C LEU A 361 -9.67 19.82 15.36
N PHE A 362 -10.66 20.28 16.11
CA PHE A 362 -11.58 21.35 15.70
C PHE A 362 -11.51 22.61 16.56
N GLY A 363 -10.87 22.53 17.72
CA GLY A 363 -10.68 23.66 18.63
C GLY A 363 -9.44 24.50 18.28
N SER A 364 -8.72 24.92 19.32
CA SER A 364 -7.47 25.71 19.20
C SER A 364 -6.26 24.91 18.72
N GLY A 365 -6.41 23.60 18.46
CA GLY A 365 -5.29 22.68 18.24
C GLY A 365 -4.51 22.39 19.52
N ALA A 366 -5.13 22.66 20.68
CA ALA A 366 -4.58 22.36 22.00
C ALA A 366 -4.72 20.87 22.33
N TYR A 367 -3.64 20.28 22.83
CA TYR A 367 -3.61 18.96 23.44
C TYR A 367 -3.43 19.11 24.95
N THR A 368 -4.14 18.29 25.71
CA THR A 368 -3.95 18.13 27.16
C THR A 368 -3.82 16.65 27.48
N THR A 369 -3.50 16.31 28.73
CA THR A 369 -3.56 14.92 29.19
C THR A 369 -4.97 14.31 29.06
N ARG A 370 -6.03 15.14 29.02
CA ARG A 370 -7.40 14.69 28.77
C ARG A 370 -7.68 14.38 27.31
N SER A 371 -6.86 14.87 26.39
CA SER A 371 -6.97 14.55 24.97
C SER A 371 -6.47 13.13 24.66
N ASP A 372 -5.71 12.50 25.57
CA ASP A 372 -5.31 11.09 25.49
C ASP A 372 -6.35 10.13 26.14
N VAL A 373 -7.35 10.67 26.86
CA VAL A 373 -8.46 9.91 27.47
C VAL A 373 -9.61 9.82 26.47
#